data_AF-A0A350CQ20-F1
#
_entry.id   AF-A0A350CQ20-F1
#
_cell.length_a   1.000
_cell.length_b   1.000
_cell.length_c   1.000
_cell.angle_alpha   90.00
_cell.angle_beta   90.00
_cell.angle_gamma   90.00
#
_symmetry.space_group_name_H-M   'P 1'
#
loop_
_entity.id
_entity.type
_entity.pdbx_description
1 polymer ?
#
loop_
_entity_poly.entity_id
_entity_poly.type
_entity_poly.pdbx_seq_one_letter_code
_entity_poly.pdbx_strand_id
1 'polypeptide(L)' 'RSADLARWLGGYGAIVRTMPNTPALIGMGITGMVATSGVSEAQRAAADSVMRAVG' A
#
# COMPACT_ATOMS: atom_id res chain seq x y z
N ARG A 1 -10.64 0.63 -8.02
CA ARG A 1 -10.48 2.04 -7.56
C ARG A 1 -9.03 2.55 -7.55
N SER A 2 -7.98 1.73 -7.74
CA SER A 2 -6.61 2.29 -7.91
C SER A 2 -6.48 3.17 -9.16
N ALA A 3 -7.31 2.94 -10.19
CA ALA A 3 -7.42 3.82 -11.36
C ALA A 3 -7.89 5.24 -11.01
N ASP A 4 -8.76 5.41 -10.02
CA ASP A 4 -9.22 6.74 -9.60
C ASP A 4 -8.07 7.53 -8.95
N LEU A 5 -7.27 6.86 -8.10
CA LEU A 5 -6.06 7.44 -7.50
C LEU A 5 -5.04 7.81 -8.59
N ALA A 6 -4.79 6.93 -9.55
CA ALA A 6 -3.90 7.22 -10.67
C ALA A 6 -4.36 8.45 -11.46
N ARG A 7 -5.67 8.57 -11.74
CA ARG A 7 -6.26 9.74 -12.40
C ARG A 7 -6.04 11.03 -11.60
N TRP A 8 -6.26 11.01 -10.28
CA TRP A 8 -6.05 12.18 -9.43
C TRP A 8 -4.57 12.58 -9.34
N LEU A 9 -3.66 11.62 -9.45
CA LEU A 9 -2.22 11.82 -9.45
C LEU A 9 -1.64 12.07 -10.85
N GLY A 10 -2.45 12.54 -11.80
CA GLY A 10 -1.97 12.90 -13.14
C GLY A 10 -1.49 11.73 -14.00
N GLY A 11 -2.01 10.52 -13.75
CA GLY A 11 -1.63 9.30 -14.45
C GLY A 11 -0.53 8.49 -13.77
N TYR A 12 -0.17 8.79 -12.51
CA TYR A 12 0.84 8.04 -11.79
C TYR A 12 0.49 6.55 -11.64
N GLY A 13 1.39 5.67 -12.10
CA GLY A 13 1.11 4.24 -12.27
C GLY A 13 1.58 3.32 -11.14
N ALA A 14 2.42 3.81 -10.22
CA ALA A 14 3.03 3.01 -9.15
C ALA A 14 2.29 3.23 -7.81
N ILE A 15 1.17 2.54 -7.61
CA ILE A 15 0.30 2.73 -6.43
C ILE A 15 0.14 1.41 -5.69
N VAL A 16 0.45 1.40 -4.40
CA VAL A 16 0.08 0.33 -3.46
C VAL A 16 -1.05 0.83 -2.59
N ARG A 17 -2.20 0.15 -2.62
CA ARG A 17 -3.30 0.41 -1.68
C ARG A 17 -3.17 -0.54 -0.51
N THR A 18 -3.31 0.02 0.68
CA THR A 18 -3.29 -0.72 1.94
C THR A 18 -4.64 -0.57 2.66
N MET A 19 -4.99 -1.56 3.47
CA MET A 19 -6.19 -1.55 4.30
C MET A 19 -5.82 -2.05 5.70
N PRO A 20 -5.18 -1.19 6.53
CA PRO A 20 -4.87 -1.53 7.91
C PRO A 20 -6.14 -1.53 8.78
N ASN A 21 -6.02 -2.03 10.00
CA ASN A 21 -7.05 -1.98 11.03
C ASN A 21 -6.55 -1.23 12.30
N THR A 22 -7.46 -0.88 13.22
CA THR A 22 -7.14 -0.09 14.42
C THR A 22 -6.05 -0.69 15.33
N PRO A 23 -5.93 -2.02 15.49
CA PRO A 23 -4.82 -2.63 16.24
C PRO A 23 -3.41 -2.26 15.75
N ALA A 24 -3.26 -1.72 14.54
CA ALA A 24 -2.00 -1.17 14.04
C ALA A 24 -1.42 -0.07 14.96
N LEU A 25 -2.27 0.66 15.70
CA LEU A 25 -1.84 1.68 16.66
C LEU A 25 -1.02 1.13 17.83
N ILE A 26 -1.15 -0.17 18.11
CA ILE A 26 -0.42 -0.87 19.18
C ILE A 26 0.49 -1.98 18.63
N GLY A 27 0.80 -1.95 17.33
CA GLY A 27 1.70 -2.92 16.69
C GLY A 27 1.12 -4.31 16.47
N MET A 28 -0.20 -4.48 16.59
CA MET A 28 -0.90 -5.76 16.43
C MET A 28 -1.88 -5.71 15.24
N GLY A 29 -1.55 -4.90 14.25
CA GLY A 29 -2.34 -4.71 13.04
C GLY A 29 -2.40 -5.93 12.14
N ILE A 30 -3.33 -5.88 11.20
CA ILE A 30 -3.32 -6.70 9.98
C ILE A 30 -3.60 -5.75 8.83
N THR A 31 -2.78 -5.80 7.79
CA THR A 31 -2.93 -4.95 6.61
C THR A 31 -3.09 -5.77 5.34
N GLY A 32 -4.23 -5.62 4.66
CA GLY A 32 -4.38 -6.08 3.28
C GLY A 32 -3.67 -5.14 2.31
N MET A 33 -2.92 -5.66 1.34
CA MET A 33 -2.20 -4.84 0.35
C MET A 33 -2.45 -5.30 -1.08
N VAL A 34 -2.59 -4.33 -2.00
CA VAL A 34 -2.69 -4.58 -3.44
C VAL A 34 -1.91 -3.53 -4.23
N ALA A 35 -1.05 -3.99 -5.14
CA ALA A 35 -0.21 -3.15 -5.99
C ALA A 35 -0.77 -3.06 -7.41
N THR A 36 -0.64 -1.90 -8.07
CA THR A 36 -0.88 -1.75 -9.51
C THR A 36 0.29 -2.33 -10.32
N SER A 37 0.08 -2.56 -11.62
CA SER A 37 1.12 -3.12 -12.51
C SER A 37 2.35 -2.24 -12.68
N GLY A 38 2.25 -0.93 -12.41
CA GLY A 38 3.38 0.00 -12.46
C GLY A 38 4.27 -0.02 -11.22
N VAL A 39 3.95 -0.82 -10.20
CA VAL A 39 4.76 -0.96 -8.98
C VAL A 39 5.86 -1.99 -9.21
N SER A 40 7.12 -1.59 -9.04
CA SER A 40 8.26 -2.51 -9.08
C SER A 40 8.32 -3.41 -7.84
N GLU A 41 9.06 -4.50 -7.92
CA GLU A 41 9.27 -5.40 -6.78
C GLU A 41 9.91 -4.68 -5.59
N ALA A 42 10.90 -3.81 -5.85
CA ALA A 42 11.54 -3.01 -4.81
C ALA A 42 10.55 -2.05 -4.12
N GLN A 43 9.66 -1.41 -4.88
CA GLN A 43 8.61 -0.55 -4.32
C GLN A 43 7.59 -1.36 -3.51
N ARG A 44 7.25 -2.57 -3.97
CA ARG A 44 6.37 -3.48 -3.23
C ARG A 44 7.01 -3.92 -1.91
N ALA A 45 8.29 -4.26 -1.91
CA ALA A 45 9.03 -4.63 -0.71
C ALA A 45 9.13 -3.46 0.29
N ALA A 46 9.34 -2.24 -0.21
CA ALA A 46 9.35 -1.04 0.63
C ALA A 46 7.97 -0.80 1.29
N ALA A 47 6.87 -0.93 0.55
CA ALA A 47 5.53 -0.80 1.10
C ALA A 47 5.21 -1.91 2.13
N ASP A 48 5.62 -3.16 1.85
CA ASP A 48 5.48 -4.29 2.78
C ASP A 48 6.24 -4.04 4.09
N SER A 49 7.49 -3.54 4.01
CA SER A 49 8.29 -3.19 5.17
C SER A 49 7.62 -2.15 6.07
N VAL A 50 7.00 -1.11 5.48
CA VAL A 50 6.26 -0.09 6.23
C VAL A 50 5.08 -0.69 6.97
N MET A 51 4.28 -1.54 6.30
CA MET A 51 3.09 -2.10 6.94
C MET A 51 3.44 -3.16 8.00
N ARG A 52 4.52 -3.93 7.82
CA ARG A 52 5.02 -4.87 8.84
C ARG A 52 5.43 -4.20 10.14
N ALA A 53 5.81 -2.93 10.11
CA ALA A 53 6.17 -2.20 11.33
C ALA A 53 4.99 -2.01 12.30
N VAL A 54 3.74 -2.18 11.83
CA VAL A 54 2.53 -2.00 12.63
C VAL A 54 1.69 -3.28 12.80
N GLY A 55 2.16 -4.42 12.27
CA GLY A 55 1.46 -5.71 12.31
C GLY A 55 0.95 -6.19 10.95
#